data_AF-A0A7C4UPB0-F1
#
_entry.id   AF-A0A7C4UPB0-F1
#
_cell.length_a   1.000
_cell.length_b   1.000
_cell.length_c   1.000
_cell.angle_alpha   90.00
_cell.angle_beta   90.00
_cell.angle_gamma   90.00
#
_symmetry.space_group_name_H-M   'P 1'
#
loop_
_entity.id
_entity.type
_entity.pdbx_description
1 polymer ?
#
loop_
_entity_poly.entity_id
_entity_poly.type
_entity_poly.pdbx_seq_one_letter_code
_entity_poly.pdbx_strand_id
1 'polypeptide(L)' 'MPIPFYVHEYKDKIDSIYRLVIVAAKRVNQIAKMERHAFGRKKKPTVVALEEFEQGKLSYRKNEKEDLTKI' A
#
# COMPACT_ATOMS: atom_id res chain seq x y z
N MET A 1 -15.42 -6.38 14.18
CA MET A 1 -14.82 -6.45 12.82
C MET A 1 -13.91 -5.23 12.69
N PRO A 2 -12.68 -5.35 12.17
CA PRO A 2 -11.96 -4.16 11.71
C PRO A 2 -12.78 -3.46 10.64
N ILE A 3 -12.67 -2.13 10.58
CA ILE A 3 -13.39 -1.30 9.61
C ILE A 3 -12.91 -1.74 8.21
N PRO A 4 -13.82 -2.03 7.26
CA PRO A 4 -13.42 -2.36 5.90
C PRO A 4 -12.74 -1.14 5.25
N PHE A 5 -11.55 -1.35 4.69
CA PHE A 5 -10.86 -0.32 3.91
C PHE A 5 -11.56 -0.16 2.57
N TYR A 6 -12.13 1.01 2.31
CA TYR A 6 -12.80 1.27 1.06
C TYR A 6 -11.92 2.06 0.11
N VAL A 7 -11.82 1.55 -1.12
CA VAL A 7 -10.99 2.15 -2.17
C VAL A 7 -11.37 3.62 -2.47
N HIS A 8 -12.65 3.98 -2.29
CA HIS A 8 -13.14 5.33 -2.57
C HIS A 8 -12.58 6.39 -1.62
N GLU A 9 -12.18 6.02 -0.40
CA GLU A 9 -11.60 6.94 0.60
C GLU A 9 -10.20 7.44 0.19
N TYR A 10 -9.57 6.78 -0.79
CA TYR A 10 -8.22 7.11 -1.26
C TYR A 10 -8.17 7.94 -2.53
N LYS A 11 -9.33 8.29 -3.11
CA LYS A 11 -9.39 9.04 -4.38
C LYS A 11 -8.69 10.40 -4.30
N ASP A 12 -8.75 11.06 -3.16
CA ASP A 12 -8.17 12.40 -2.99
C ASP A 12 -6.65 12.35 -2.74
N LYS A 13 -6.11 11.18 -2.36
CA LYS A 13 -4.68 11.00 -2.02
C LYS A 13 -3.86 10.41 -3.17
N ILE A 14 -4.51 9.87 -4.22
CA ILE A 14 -3.83 9.08 -5.25
C ILE A 14 -4.43 9.34 -6.64
N ASP A 15 -3.56 9.43 -7.65
CA ASP A 15 -3.97 9.62 -9.06
C ASP A 15 -4.82 8.45 -9.61
N SER A 16 -4.54 7.23 -9.15
CA SER A 16 -5.14 6.00 -9.69
C SER A 16 -5.22 4.88 -8.66
N ILE A 17 -6.38 4.25 -8.57
CA ILE A 17 -6.65 3.09 -7.70
C ILE A 17 -5.61 1.97 -7.91
N TYR A 18 -5.18 1.74 -9.16
CA TYR A 18 -4.21 0.70 -9.46
C TYR A 18 -2.83 1.00 -8.87
N ARG A 19 -2.45 2.28 -8.78
CA ARG A 19 -1.19 2.70 -8.14
C ARG A 19 -1.21 2.43 -6.65
N LEU A 20 -2.34 2.65 -5.97
CA LEU A 20 -2.51 2.28 -4.56
C LEU A 20 -2.21 0.80 -4.34
N VAL A 21 -2.80 -0.07 -5.17
CA VAL A 21 -2.61 -1.52 -5.06
C VAL A 21 -1.14 -1.90 -5.26
N ILE A 22 -0.47 -1.33 -6.26
CA ILE A 22 0.94 -1.62 -6.55
C ILE A 22 1.84 -1.18 -5.38
N VAL A 23 1.63 0.02 -4.84
CA VAL A 23 2.43 0.57 -3.73
C VAL A 23 2.19 -0.24 -2.45
N ALA A 24 0.92 -0.53 -2.13
CA ALA A 24 0.56 -1.35 -0.97
C ALA A 24 1.15 -2.77 -1.09
N ALA A 25 1.07 -3.40 -2.26
CA ALA A 25 1.65 -4.73 -2.49
C ALA A 25 3.18 -4.74 -2.34
N LYS A 26 3.87 -3.73 -2.88
CA LYS A 26 5.32 -3.57 -2.66
C LYS A 26 5.65 -3.47 -1.18
N ARG A 27 4.88 -2.70 -0.42
CA ARG A 27 5.08 -2.56 1.03
C ARG A 27 4.79 -3.85 1.79
N VAL A 28 3.73 -4.57 1.43
CA VAL A 28 3.42 -5.89 2.00
C VAL A 28 4.61 -6.83 1.88
N ASN A 29 5.26 -6.88 0.71
CA ASN A 29 6.43 -7.73 0.50
C ASN A 29 7.63 -7.30 1.36
N GLN A 30 7.82 -6.00 1.61
CA GLN A 30 8.86 -5.52 2.53
C GLN A 30 8.58 -5.97 3.96
N ILE A 31 7.34 -5.82 4.43
CA ILE A 31 6.92 -6.25 5.77
C ILE A 31 7.11 -7.77 5.89
N ALA A 32 6.60 -8.55 4.95
CA ALA A 32 6.70 -10.00 4.96
C ALA A 32 8.16 -10.50 4.97
N LYS A 33 9.07 -9.81 4.28
CA LYS A 33 10.51 -10.15 4.28
C LYS A 33 11.21 -9.77 5.59
N MET A 34 10.79 -8.68 6.23
CA MET A 34 11.36 -8.21 7.50
C MET A 34 10.83 -8.99 8.71
N GLU A 35 9.59 -9.48 8.64
CA GLU A 35 8.99 -10.26 9.71
C GLU A 35 9.58 -11.66 9.77
N ARG A 36 10.44 -11.90 10.77
CA ARG A 36 10.79 -13.26 11.19
C ARG A 36 9.52 -13.93 11.71
N HIS A 37 9.29 -15.19 11.33
CA HIS A 37 8.12 -15.97 11.71
C HIS A 37 8.00 -16.08 13.25
N ALA A 38 7.28 -15.13 13.83
CA ALA A 38 6.96 -15.10 15.25
C ALA A 38 5.53 -15.56 15.41
N PHE A 39 5.31 -16.62 16.19
CA PHE A 39 3.98 -17.08 16.55
C PHE A 39 3.29 -16.01 17.43
N GLY A 40 2.18 -15.45 16.95
CA GLY A 40 1.40 -14.44 17.68
C GLY A 40 0.28 -13.79 16.85
N ARG A 41 -0.64 -13.07 17.52
CA ARG A 41 -1.70 -12.28 16.87
C ARG A 41 -1.11 -11.02 16.23
N LYS A 42 -0.52 -11.16 15.05
CA LYS A 42 -0.10 -10.01 14.23
C LYS A 42 -1.22 -9.61 13.27
N LYS A 43 -1.33 -8.31 12.99
CA LYS A 43 -2.18 -7.81 11.91
C LYS A 43 -1.67 -8.36 10.58
N LYS A 44 -2.59 -8.61 9.63
CA LYS A 44 -2.18 -9.02 8.27
C LYS A 44 -1.29 -7.92 7.67
N PRO A 45 -0.18 -8.24 6.98
CA PRO A 45 0.69 -7.24 6.37
C PRO A 45 -0.04 -6.26 5.45
N THR A 46 -1.08 -6.72 4.75
CA THR A 46 -1.93 -5.89 3.89
C THR A 46 -2.64 -4.79 4.67
N VAL A 47 -3.14 -5.10 5.87
CA VAL A 47 -3.80 -4.12 6.75
C VAL A 47 -2.78 -3.09 7.24
N VAL A 48 -1.60 -3.56 7.64
CA VAL A 48 -0.51 -2.67 8.10
C VAL A 48 -0.08 -1.71 6.99
N ALA A 49 0.07 -2.19 5.76
CA ALA A 49 0.45 -1.35 4.62
C ALA A 49 -0.61 -0.28 4.29
N LEU A 50 -1.90 -0.60 4.40
CA LEU A 50 -2.98 0.37 4.20
C LEU A 50 -3.06 1.39 5.34
N GLU A 51 -2.88 0.96 6.60
CA GLU A 51 -2.81 1.87 7.76
C GLU A 51 -1.62 2.84 7.63
N GLU A 52 -0.44 2.35 7.22
CA GLU A 52 0.74 3.18 6.98
C GLU A 52 0.49 4.19 5.83
N PHE A 53 -0.28 3.80 4.82
CA PHE A 53 -0.67 4.68 3.73
C PHE A 53 -1.63 5.78 4.20
N GLU A 54 -2.64 5.43 5.00
CA GLU A 54 -3.56 6.42 5.59
C GLU A 54 -2.85 7.45 6.46
N GLN A 55 -1.88 6.99 7.25
CA GLN A 55 -1.03 7.80 8.11
C GLN A 55 -0.01 8.65 7.34
N GLY A 56 0.06 8.54 6.00
CA GLY A 56 0.99 9.30 5.17
C GLY A 56 2.45 8.85 5.28
N LYS A 57 2.71 7.67 5.86
CA LYS A 57 4.06 7.09 5.97
C LYS A 57 4.55 6.49 4.66
N LEU A 58 3.63 6.19 3.75
CA LEU A 58 3.91 5.70 2.40
C LEU A 58 3.54 6.75 1.38
N SER A 59 4.48 7.08 0.52
CA SER A 59 4.26 7.92 -0.66
C SER A 59 4.84 7.23 -1.89
N TYR A 60 4.34 7.60 -3.06
CA TYR A 60 4.90 7.18 -4.33
C TYR A 60 5.52 8.38 -5.01
N ARG A 61 6.65 8.16 -5.68
CA ARG A 61 7.25 9.15 -6.56
C ARG A 61 6.85 8.83 -7.99
N LYS A 62 6.15 9.74 -8.64
CA LYS A 62 5.85 9.64 -10.06
C LYS A 62 7.15 9.91 -10.83
N ASN A 63 7.65 8.91 -11.54
CA ASN A 63 8.72 9.10 -12.50
C ASN A 63 8.08 9.49 -13.82
N GLU A 64 8.22 10.75 -14.23
CA GLU A 64 7.63 11.29 -15.46
C GLU A 64 8.10 10.56 -16.73
N LYS A 65 9.21 9.82 -16.65
CA LYS A 65 9.80 9.07 -17.76
C LYS A 65 9.15 7.71 -18.03
N GLU A 66 8.50 7.07 -17.05
CA GLU A 66 7.88 5.74 -17.23
C GLU A 66 6.44 5.81 -17.76
N ASP A 67 5.73 6.91 -17.51
CA ASP A 67 4.35 7.13 -17.98
C ASP A 67 4.27 7.50 -19.49
N LEU A 68 5.42 7.78 -20.14
CA LEU A 68 5.50 8.17 -21.56
C LEU A 68 5.64 6.98 -22.52
N THR A 69 5.95 5.78 -22.02
CA THR A 69 5.81 4.54 -22.79
C THR A 69 4.32 4.18 -22.90
N LYS A 70 3.61 4.96 -23.72
CA LYS A 70 2.31 4.57 -24.27
C LYS A 70 2.49 3.25 -25.00
N ILE A 71 1.77 2.23 -24.53
CA ILE A 71 1.44 1.03 -25.32
C ILE A 71 0.49 1.46 -26.43
#